data_AF-A0A839JSJ0-F1
#
_entry.id   AF-A0A839JSJ0-F1
#
_cell.length_a   1.000
_cell.length_b   1.000
_cell.length_c   1.000
_cell.angle_alpha   90.00
_cell.angle_beta   90.00
_cell.angle_gamma   90.00
#
_symmetry.space_group_name_H-M   'P 1'
#
loop_
_entity.id
_entity.type
_entity.pdbx_description
1 polymer ?
#
loop_
_entity_poly.entity_id
_entity_poly.type
_entity_poly.pdbx_seq_one_letter_code
_entity_poly.pdbx_strand_id
1 'polypeptide(L)'
;MTQIIEHDTLVKLSQERPLVFRAQAAAVLARVPRRFRRDARVLNRSKRTMHDMLTAWRDEWLPRLETITSAHNAIMLQQALREDLLAEASSQQRLIAMMIPVRLEEERLAFAGSQFASKREKKPYQRTLAFARQPIDVCRQQVEDFMRYELYRAVLSEVGVTVVDKRAWGLVRCWQRLRAGRQVKKLRREVTRRLAAIEREMTAIEQERGGLAARLFGLNIDYVTVLAARQEYEKALGRLSKKAAESPAKRLALYEKKTEAIREEYLDTVPGVANLSEAQRAVKEIDSVLLAIFDLDATARNELMSAFKRYRTLTRERDMLRAKLEV
;
A
#
# COMPACT_ATOMS: atom_id res chain seq x y z
N MET A 1 -2.23 -15.66 9.51
CA MET A 1 -3.11 -14.71 8.77
C MET A 1 -2.40 -13.40 8.42
N THR A 2 -1.67 -12.76 9.34
CA THR A 2 -0.92 -11.51 9.07
C THR A 2 0.08 -11.61 7.91
N GLN A 3 0.85 -12.69 7.80
CA GLN A 3 1.82 -12.87 6.70
C GLN A 3 1.17 -13.04 5.31
N ILE A 4 -0.05 -13.57 5.23
CA ILE A 4 -0.78 -13.73 3.96
C ILE A 4 -1.28 -12.35 3.49
N ILE A 5 -1.82 -11.56 4.42
CA ILE A 5 -2.25 -10.18 4.13
C ILE A 5 -1.05 -9.31 3.72
N GLU A 6 0.09 -9.45 4.40
CA GLU A 6 1.33 -8.77 4.03
C GLU A 6 1.87 -9.23 2.66
N HIS A 7 1.74 -10.50 2.31
CA HIS A 7 2.10 -11.00 0.98
C HIS A 7 1.22 -10.37 -0.12
N ASP A 8 -0.10 -10.45 0.02
CA ASP A 8 -1.05 -9.93 -0.97
C ASP A 8 -0.89 -8.42 -1.18
N THR A 9 -0.64 -7.67 -0.09
CA THR A 9 -0.37 -6.23 -0.17
C THR A 9 0.92 -5.91 -0.91
N LEU A 10 1.98 -6.71 -0.73
CA LEU A 10 3.22 -6.55 -1.48
C LEU A 10 3.06 -6.92 -2.96
N VAL A 11 2.27 -7.96 -3.26
CA VAL A 11 1.94 -8.33 -4.65
C VAL A 11 1.20 -7.17 -5.33
N LYS A 12 0.16 -6.61 -4.68
CA LYS A 12 -0.56 -5.43 -5.20
C LYS A 12 0.37 -4.24 -5.39
N LEU A 13 1.20 -3.92 -4.41
CA LEU A 13 2.18 -2.83 -4.50
C LEU A 13 3.13 -3.01 -5.68
N SER A 14 3.57 -4.25 -5.96
CA SER A 14 4.46 -4.54 -7.09
C SER A 14 3.80 -4.29 -8.46
N GLN A 15 2.47 -4.40 -8.54
CA GLN A 15 1.68 -4.18 -9.76
C GLN A 15 1.31 -2.71 -9.95
N GLU A 16 0.89 -2.05 -8.88
CA GLU A 16 0.44 -0.64 -8.90
C GLU A 16 1.61 0.34 -8.90
N ARG A 17 2.63 0.08 -8.07
CA ARG A 17 3.79 0.97 -7.88
C ARG A 17 5.10 0.16 -7.91
N PRO A 18 5.46 -0.40 -9.07
CA PRO A 18 6.62 -1.29 -9.21
C PRO A 18 7.96 -0.67 -8.83
N LEU A 19 8.14 0.65 -9.00
CA LEU A 19 9.40 1.31 -8.65
C LEU A 19 9.53 1.54 -7.15
N VAL A 20 8.44 1.96 -6.48
CA VAL A 20 8.36 2.05 -5.00
C VAL A 20 8.62 0.68 -4.39
N PHE A 21 7.96 -0.38 -4.88
CA PHE A 21 8.18 -1.75 -4.43
C PHE A 21 9.66 -2.15 -4.57
N ARG A 22 10.31 -1.84 -5.70
CA ARG A 22 11.75 -2.13 -5.90
C ARG A 22 12.63 -1.39 -4.90
N ALA A 23 12.32 -0.13 -4.59
CA ALA A 23 13.08 0.66 -3.61
C ALA A 23 12.95 0.06 -2.20
N GLN A 24 11.71 -0.28 -1.79
CA GLN A 24 11.44 -0.94 -0.51
C GLN A 24 12.14 -2.30 -0.41
N ALA A 25 12.01 -3.13 -1.46
CA ALA A 25 12.69 -4.41 -1.54
C ALA A 25 14.21 -4.25 -1.44
N ALA A 26 14.81 -3.28 -2.12
CA ALA A 26 16.25 -3.02 -2.04
C ALA A 26 16.69 -2.66 -0.62
N ALA A 27 15.89 -1.86 0.08
CA ALA A 27 16.15 -1.47 1.47
C ALA A 27 16.06 -2.68 2.41
N VAL A 28 14.99 -3.47 2.32
CA VAL A 28 14.79 -4.69 3.15
C VAL A 28 15.90 -5.70 2.91
N LEU A 29 16.24 -5.98 1.64
CA LEU A 29 17.35 -6.87 1.32
C LEU A 29 18.66 -6.35 1.94
N ALA A 30 18.93 -5.05 1.90
CA ALA A 30 20.18 -4.48 2.40
C ALA A 30 20.36 -4.59 3.93
N ARG A 31 19.25 -4.66 4.70
CA ARG A 31 19.27 -4.80 6.17
C ARG A 31 19.88 -6.13 6.60
N VAL A 32 19.57 -7.23 5.91
CA VAL A 32 20.10 -8.55 6.26
C VAL A 32 21.57 -8.72 5.85
N PRO A 33 22.51 -8.87 6.81
CA PRO A 33 23.94 -8.97 6.51
C PRO A 33 24.33 -10.25 5.76
N ARG A 34 25.42 -10.19 4.98
CA ARG A 34 25.96 -11.36 4.25
C ARG A 34 26.24 -12.57 5.15
N ARG A 35 26.72 -12.33 6.38
CA ARG A 35 27.04 -13.39 7.35
C ARG A 35 25.76 -14.15 7.73
N PHE A 36 24.72 -13.43 8.14
CA PHE A 36 23.42 -14.00 8.48
C PHE A 36 22.81 -14.83 7.33
N ARG A 37 22.93 -14.36 6.08
CA ARG A 37 22.49 -15.13 4.91
C ARG A 37 23.33 -16.37 4.61
N ARG A 38 24.60 -16.41 5.03
CA ARG A 38 25.43 -17.62 4.96
C ARG A 38 24.95 -18.61 6.02
N ASP A 39 24.69 -18.14 7.23
CA ASP A 39 24.18 -18.96 8.32
C ASP A 39 22.82 -19.57 7.95
N ALA A 40 21.90 -18.76 7.39
CA ALA A 40 20.63 -19.24 6.86
C ALA A 40 20.79 -20.32 5.77
N ARG A 41 21.77 -20.21 4.86
CA ARG A 41 22.04 -21.27 3.86
C ARG A 41 22.57 -22.57 4.45
N VAL A 42 23.31 -22.49 5.56
CA VAL A 42 23.79 -23.67 6.27
C VAL A 42 22.62 -24.35 6.99
N LEU A 43 21.78 -23.57 7.64
CA LEU A 43 20.60 -24.04 8.40
C LEU A 43 19.51 -24.57 7.47
N ASN A 44 19.28 -23.95 6.31
CA ASN A 44 18.29 -24.46 5.33
C ASN A 44 18.69 -25.79 4.67
N ARG A 45 19.90 -26.31 4.94
CA ARG A 45 20.34 -27.65 4.51
C ARG A 45 20.23 -28.71 5.61
N SER A 46 19.85 -28.31 6.82
CA SER A 46 19.64 -29.21 7.96
C SER A 46 18.17 -29.55 8.14
N LYS A 47 17.87 -30.43 9.09
CA LYS A 47 16.51 -30.90 9.37
C LYS A 47 15.52 -29.76 9.71
N ARG A 48 16.00 -28.68 10.32
CA ARG A 48 15.22 -27.46 10.60
C ARG A 48 15.77 -26.31 9.79
N THR A 49 14.88 -25.52 9.20
CA THR A 49 15.27 -24.34 8.42
C THR A 49 15.60 -23.16 9.34
N MET A 50 16.23 -22.13 8.78
CA MET A 50 16.44 -20.85 9.48
C MET A 50 15.11 -20.23 9.91
N HIS A 51 14.07 -20.36 9.07
CA HIS A 51 12.74 -19.84 9.39
C HIS A 51 12.19 -20.51 10.64
N ASP A 52 12.18 -21.85 10.67
CA ASP A 52 11.67 -22.63 11.82
C ASP A 52 12.43 -22.31 13.11
N MET A 53 13.75 -22.14 13.01
CA MET A 53 14.59 -21.76 14.15
C MET A 53 14.22 -20.36 14.68
N LEU A 54 14.02 -19.38 13.79
CA LEU A 54 13.69 -18.01 14.18
C LEU A 54 12.26 -17.88 14.72
N THR A 55 11.31 -18.63 14.16
CA THR A 55 9.93 -18.67 14.68
C THR A 55 9.92 -19.32 16.06
N ALA A 56 10.60 -20.45 16.25
CA ALA A 56 10.74 -21.07 17.57
C ALA A 56 11.41 -20.12 18.57
N TRP A 57 12.47 -19.40 18.15
CA TRP A 57 13.12 -18.41 19.01
C TRP A 57 12.14 -17.31 19.45
N ARG A 58 11.36 -16.76 18.51
CA ARG A 58 10.40 -15.67 18.77
C ARG A 58 9.22 -16.13 19.64
N ASP A 59 8.64 -17.28 19.32
CA ASP A 59 7.36 -17.71 19.87
C ASP A 59 7.53 -18.47 21.20
N GLU A 60 8.62 -19.23 21.36
CA GLU A 60 8.81 -20.10 22.52
C GLU A 60 9.89 -19.61 23.48
N TRP A 61 10.97 -19.02 22.95
CA TRP A 61 12.17 -18.73 23.75
C TRP A 61 12.29 -17.27 24.19
N LEU A 62 11.90 -16.31 23.35
CA LEU A 62 11.90 -14.90 23.69
C LEU A 62 11.10 -14.61 24.98
N PRO A 63 9.88 -15.14 25.19
CA PRO A 63 9.15 -14.91 26.43
C PRO A 63 9.88 -15.42 27.68
N ARG A 64 10.60 -16.54 27.56
CA ARG A 64 11.39 -17.12 28.67
C ARG A 64 12.59 -16.24 29.01
N LEU A 65 13.29 -15.74 27.98
CA LEU A 65 14.42 -14.83 28.17
C LEU A 65 13.97 -13.53 28.82
N GLU A 66 12.84 -12.96 28.38
CA GLU A 66 12.24 -11.76 28.97
C GLU A 66 11.88 -11.99 30.44
N THR A 67 11.23 -13.11 30.75
CA THR A 67 10.88 -13.51 32.12
C THR A 67 12.13 -13.55 33.01
N ILE A 68 13.21 -14.19 32.56
CA ILE A 68 14.48 -14.25 33.30
C ILE A 68 15.09 -12.87 33.49
N THR A 69 15.10 -12.02 32.45
CA THR A 69 15.65 -10.65 32.60
C THR A 69 14.82 -9.78 33.54
N SER A 70 13.51 -9.99 33.60
CA SER A 70 12.61 -9.30 34.52
C SER A 70 12.60 -9.86 35.95
N ALA A 71 13.39 -10.90 36.24
CA ALA A 71 13.36 -11.60 37.52
C ALA A 71 13.65 -10.70 38.74
N HIS A 72 14.37 -9.58 38.56
CA HIS A 72 14.55 -8.57 39.60
C HIS A 72 13.23 -7.99 40.12
N ASN A 73 12.19 -7.94 39.30
CA ASN A 73 10.89 -7.38 39.63
C ASN A 73 9.90 -8.45 40.12
N ALA A 74 10.31 -9.72 40.20
CA ALA A 74 9.44 -10.82 40.56
C ALA A 74 9.26 -10.90 42.09
N ILE A 75 8.08 -10.47 42.57
CA ILE A 75 7.73 -10.45 44.00
C ILE A 75 7.85 -11.85 44.62
N MET A 76 7.35 -12.89 43.94
CA MET A 76 7.41 -14.26 44.43
C MET A 76 8.85 -14.77 44.60
N LEU A 77 9.76 -14.36 43.71
CA LEU A 77 11.18 -14.74 43.82
C LEU A 77 11.85 -14.01 44.99
N GLN A 78 11.56 -12.72 45.18
CA GLN A 78 12.05 -11.96 46.32
C GLN A 78 11.54 -12.52 47.65
N GLN A 79 10.26 -12.95 47.70
CA GLN A 79 9.67 -13.62 48.86
C GLN A 79 10.36 -14.96 49.15
N ALA A 80 10.54 -15.82 48.13
CA ALA A 80 11.24 -17.09 48.31
C ALA A 80 12.68 -16.91 48.81
N LEU A 81 13.43 -15.93 48.26
CA LEU A 81 14.78 -15.61 48.74
C LEU A 81 14.79 -15.07 50.18
N ARG A 82 13.72 -14.39 50.60
CA ARG A 82 13.57 -13.91 51.97
C ARG A 82 13.25 -15.03 52.95
N GLU A 83 12.33 -15.91 52.58
CA GLU A 83 11.79 -16.95 53.46
C GLU A 83 12.74 -18.16 53.55
N ASP A 84 13.28 -18.62 52.42
CA ASP A 84 14.07 -19.86 52.36
C ASP A 84 15.57 -19.64 52.61
N LEU A 85 16.09 -18.46 52.24
CA LEU A 85 17.53 -18.13 52.36
C LEU A 85 17.81 -17.02 53.36
N LEU A 86 16.78 -16.48 54.03
CA LEU A 86 16.89 -15.39 55.01
C LEU A 86 17.68 -14.18 54.48
N ALA A 87 17.67 -13.96 53.16
CA ALA A 87 18.48 -12.93 52.54
C ALA A 87 17.88 -11.54 52.77
N GLU A 88 18.70 -10.58 53.18
CA GLU A 88 18.31 -9.17 53.25
C GLU A 88 18.02 -8.58 51.87
N ALA A 89 17.18 -7.55 51.78
CA ALA A 89 16.75 -6.95 50.51
C ALA A 89 17.91 -6.53 49.57
N SER A 90 19.00 -5.99 50.14
CA SER A 90 20.20 -5.61 49.38
C SER A 90 20.97 -6.82 48.83
N SER A 91 20.96 -7.93 49.58
CA SER A 91 21.59 -9.21 49.21
C SER A 91 20.75 -9.98 48.19
N GLN A 92 19.42 -9.93 48.29
CA GLN A 92 18.49 -10.51 47.32
C GLN A 92 18.72 -9.98 45.91
N GLN A 93 18.83 -8.65 45.75
CA GLN A 93 19.07 -8.04 44.44
C GLN A 93 20.42 -8.48 43.85
N ARG A 94 21.48 -8.60 44.67
CA ARG A 94 22.79 -9.09 44.21
C ARG A 94 22.74 -10.56 43.80
N LEU A 95 22.05 -11.41 44.57
CA LEU A 95 21.88 -12.83 44.25
C LEU A 95 21.14 -13.01 42.93
N ILE A 96 20.02 -12.29 42.73
CA ILE A 96 19.26 -12.32 41.47
C ILE A 96 20.15 -11.86 40.30
N ALA A 97 20.90 -10.77 40.48
CA ALA A 97 21.81 -10.25 39.45
C ALA A 97 22.90 -11.27 39.04
N MET A 98 23.39 -12.09 39.97
CA MET A 98 24.36 -13.17 39.69
C MET A 98 23.71 -14.38 39.03
N MET A 99 22.48 -14.72 39.37
CA MET A 99 21.77 -15.90 38.83
C MET A 99 21.29 -15.69 37.39
N ILE A 100 20.88 -14.48 37.03
CA ILE A 100 20.36 -14.15 35.69
C ILE A 100 21.32 -14.56 34.55
N PRO A 101 22.62 -14.19 34.54
CA PRO A 101 23.51 -14.58 33.45
C PRO A 101 23.70 -16.11 33.35
N VAL A 102 23.73 -16.82 34.47
CA VAL A 102 23.81 -18.29 34.51
C VAL A 102 22.57 -18.89 33.86
N ARG A 103 21.38 -18.46 34.30
CA ARG A 103 20.11 -18.99 33.79
C ARG A 103 19.89 -18.65 32.32
N LEU A 104 20.30 -17.47 31.88
CA LEU A 104 20.27 -17.08 30.47
C LEU A 104 21.16 -17.98 29.60
N GLU A 105 22.36 -18.35 30.07
CA GLU A 105 23.24 -19.25 29.31
C GLU A 105 22.70 -20.68 29.25
N GLU A 106 22.09 -21.18 30.33
CA GLU A 106 21.39 -22.47 30.34
C GLU A 106 20.26 -22.52 29.31
N GLU A 107 19.39 -21.50 29.29
CA GLU A 107 18.30 -21.42 28.29
C GLU A 107 18.85 -21.30 26.86
N ARG A 108 19.96 -20.56 26.63
CA ARG A 108 20.59 -20.46 25.30
C ARG A 108 21.12 -21.81 24.81
N LEU A 109 21.74 -22.59 25.70
CA LEU A 109 22.23 -23.93 25.38
C LEU A 109 21.07 -24.89 25.13
N ALA A 110 20.02 -24.82 25.96
CA ALA A 110 18.81 -25.62 25.81
C ALA A 110 18.11 -25.31 24.48
N PHE A 111 18.02 -24.04 24.08
CA PHE A 111 17.51 -23.64 22.77
C PHE A 111 18.30 -24.30 21.64
N ALA A 112 19.62 -24.09 21.59
CA ALA A 112 20.45 -24.67 20.53
C ALA A 112 20.35 -26.21 20.49
N GLY A 113 20.26 -26.86 21.65
CA GLY A 113 20.08 -28.32 21.77
C GLY A 113 18.72 -28.81 21.28
N SER A 114 17.64 -28.06 21.56
CA SER A 114 16.29 -28.39 21.08
C SER A 114 16.15 -28.26 19.56
N GLN A 115 16.93 -27.36 18.95
CA GLN A 115 16.97 -27.19 17.49
C GLN A 115 17.84 -28.26 16.84
N PHE A 116 18.97 -28.61 17.48
CA PHE A 116 19.97 -29.54 16.93
C PHE A 116 20.63 -30.40 18.02
N ALA A 117 20.39 -31.72 18.01
CA ALA A 117 20.82 -32.68 19.03
C ALA A 117 22.34 -33.03 19.07
N SER A 118 23.19 -32.20 18.45
CA SER A 118 24.66 -32.14 18.62
C SER A 118 25.62 -33.14 17.93
N LYS A 119 25.25 -34.33 17.43
CA LYS A 119 26.27 -35.25 16.85
C LYS A 119 26.45 -35.28 15.32
N ARG A 120 25.42 -35.01 14.52
CA ARG A 120 25.53 -34.99 13.03
C ARG A 120 25.56 -33.58 12.43
N GLU A 121 25.15 -32.57 13.19
CA GLU A 121 24.90 -31.20 12.70
C GLU A 121 25.68 -30.14 13.51
N LYS A 122 26.99 -30.37 13.72
CA LYS A 122 27.87 -29.49 14.51
C LYS A 122 27.84 -28.03 14.02
N LYS A 123 27.82 -27.81 12.71
CA LYS A 123 27.80 -26.47 12.10
C LYS A 123 26.47 -25.74 12.37
N PRO A 124 25.29 -26.29 12.02
CA PRO A 124 23.99 -25.74 12.42
C PRO A 124 23.90 -25.37 13.90
N TYR A 125 24.24 -26.31 14.78
CA TYR A 125 24.23 -26.09 16.23
C TYR A 125 25.08 -24.87 16.65
N GLN A 126 26.32 -24.79 16.17
CA GLN A 126 27.21 -23.66 16.47
C GLN A 126 26.66 -22.32 15.97
N ARG A 127 25.96 -22.30 14.83
CA ARG A 127 25.34 -21.07 14.30
C ARG A 127 24.14 -20.64 15.14
N THR A 128 23.28 -21.58 15.52
CA THR A 128 22.13 -21.31 16.39
C THR A 128 22.57 -20.82 17.76
N LEU A 129 23.61 -21.44 18.35
CA LEU A 129 24.16 -20.99 19.62
C LEU A 129 24.79 -19.58 19.52
N ALA A 130 25.53 -19.31 18.44
CA ALA A 130 26.12 -17.98 18.20
C ALA A 130 25.06 -16.89 17.97
N PHE A 131 23.89 -17.25 17.43
CA PHE A 131 22.73 -16.37 17.37
C PHE A 131 22.14 -16.15 18.77
N ALA A 132 21.82 -17.22 19.51
CA ALA A 132 21.17 -17.15 20.82
C ALA A 132 21.99 -16.38 21.89
N ARG A 133 23.31 -16.40 21.78
CA ARG A 133 24.23 -15.66 22.68
C ARG A 133 24.26 -14.15 22.46
N GLN A 134 23.68 -13.63 21.37
CA GLN A 134 23.60 -12.18 21.16
C GLN A 134 22.61 -11.54 22.14
N PRO A 135 22.65 -10.21 22.31
CA PRO A 135 21.64 -9.47 23.07
C PRO A 135 20.24 -9.70 22.49
N ILE A 136 19.22 -9.76 23.36
CA ILE A 136 17.84 -10.07 22.98
C ILE A 136 17.32 -9.09 21.90
N ASP A 137 17.61 -7.79 22.05
CA ASP A 137 17.18 -6.76 21.10
C ASP A 137 17.77 -6.95 19.71
N VAL A 138 19.04 -7.35 19.65
CA VAL A 138 19.74 -7.62 18.38
C VAL A 138 19.13 -8.85 17.70
N CYS A 139 18.85 -9.91 18.46
CA CYS A 139 18.18 -11.09 17.94
C CYS A 139 16.78 -10.77 17.42
N ARG A 140 15.99 -9.98 18.17
CA ARG A 140 14.64 -9.55 17.78
C ARG A 140 14.67 -8.82 16.45
N GLN A 141 15.54 -7.82 16.31
CA GLN A 141 15.68 -7.07 15.07
C GLN A 141 16.12 -7.96 13.90
N GLN A 142 17.07 -8.89 14.13
CA GLN A 142 17.51 -9.84 13.09
C GLN A 142 16.39 -10.79 12.64
N VAL A 143 15.54 -11.24 13.58
CA VAL A 143 14.36 -12.06 13.26
C VAL A 143 13.41 -11.28 12.38
N GLU A 144 13.01 -10.07 12.80
CA GLU A 144 12.08 -9.23 12.03
C GLU A 144 12.61 -8.90 10.63
N ASP A 145 13.87 -8.48 10.52
CA ASP A 145 14.50 -8.16 9.25
C ASP A 145 14.60 -9.39 8.35
N PHE A 146 14.85 -10.58 8.90
CA PHE A 146 14.93 -11.81 8.12
C PHE A 146 13.57 -12.33 7.66
N MET A 147 12.54 -12.23 8.50
CA MET A 147 11.18 -12.60 8.13
C MET A 147 10.67 -11.71 6.99
N ARG A 148 10.91 -10.40 7.07
CA ARG A 148 10.64 -9.46 5.96
C ARG A 148 11.48 -9.77 4.73
N TYR A 149 12.75 -10.14 4.90
CA TYR A 149 13.62 -10.52 3.80
C TYR A 149 13.11 -11.72 3.00
N GLU A 150 12.68 -12.81 3.67
CA GLU A 150 12.12 -13.98 3.00
C GLU A 150 10.80 -13.64 2.30
N LEU A 151 9.93 -12.85 2.94
CA LEU A 151 8.67 -12.40 2.33
C LEU A 151 8.91 -11.60 1.04
N TYR A 152 9.76 -10.58 1.08
CA TYR A 152 10.08 -9.79 -0.11
C TYR A 152 10.77 -10.63 -1.18
N ARG A 153 11.59 -11.61 -0.79
CA ARG A 153 12.24 -12.52 -1.73
C ARG A 153 11.24 -13.44 -2.43
N ALA A 154 10.23 -13.93 -1.72
CA ALA A 154 9.14 -14.73 -2.29
C ALA A 154 8.37 -13.90 -3.34
N VAL A 155 7.91 -12.70 -2.97
CA VAL A 155 7.17 -11.80 -3.90
C VAL A 155 8.04 -11.40 -5.09
N LEU A 156 9.33 -11.11 -4.90
CA LEU A 156 10.25 -10.82 -6.02
C LEU A 156 10.38 -11.99 -6.98
N SER A 157 10.37 -13.22 -6.47
CA SER A 157 10.45 -14.43 -7.29
C SER A 157 9.17 -14.68 -8.08
N GLU A 158 8.01 -14.45 -7.47
CA GLU A 158 6.68 -14.60 -8.09
C GLU A 158 6.45 -13.56 -9.19
N VAL A 159 6.75 -12.29 -8.92
CA VAL A 159 6.51 -11.18 -9.86
C VAL A 159 7.62 -11.08 -10.92
N GLY A 160 8.75 -11.79 -10.74
CA GLY A 160 9.89 -11.78 -11.67
C GLY A 160 10.65 -10.46 -11.71
N VAL A 161 10.55 -9.65 -10.65
CA VAL A 161 11.21 -8.34 -10.55
C VAL A 161 12.63 -8.52 -10.02
N THR A 162 13.61 -7.94 -10.73
CA THR A 162 15.00 -7.98 -10.30
C THR A 162 15.34 -6.72 -9.49
N VAL A 163 15.86 -6.93 -8.29
CA VAL A 163 16.34 -5.85 -7.41
C VAL A 163 17.85 -5.96 -7.22
N VAL A 164 18.51 -4.80 -7.13
CA VAL A 164 19.95 -4.72 -6.89
C VAL A 164 20.21 -4.90 -5.40
N ASP A 165 20.84 -6.01 -5.06
CA ASP A 165 21.17 -6.31 -3.68
C ASP A 165 22.55 -5.75 -3.32
N LYS A 166 22.57 -4.76 -2.41
CA LYS A 166 23.80 -4.14 -1.92
C LYS A 166 24.74 -5.16 -1.27
N ARG A 167 24.19 -6.23 -0.69
CA ARG A 167 24.96 -7.29 -0.03
C ARG A 167 25.25 -8.46 -0.99
N ALA A 168 24.91 -8.43 -2.27
CA ALA A 168 25.35 -9.42 -3.25
C ALA A 168 26.82 -9.22 -3.67
N TRP A 169 27.46 -10.27 -4.21
CA TRP A 169 28.82 -10.21 -4.77
C TRP A 169 28.88 -9.22 -5.95
N GLY A 170 30.07 -8.65 -6.21
CA GLY A 170 30.25 -7.59 -7.20
C GLY A 170 29.69 -7.93 -8.59
N LEU A 171 30.03 -9.12 -9.11
CA LEU A 171 29.53 -9.60 -10.40
C LEU A 171 28.01 -9.74 -10.42
N VAL A 172 27.44 -10.39 -9.41
CA VAL A 172 25.98 -10.55 -9.27
C VAL A 172 25.29 -9.19 -9.24
N ARG A 173 25.86 -8.21 -8.53
CA ARG A 173 25.34 -6.85 -8.45
C ARG A 173 25.35 -6.15 -9.83
N CYS A 174 26.41 -6.32 -10.62
CA CYS A 174 26.48 -5.78 -11.97
C CYS A 174 25.39 -6.38 -12.87
N TRP A 175 25.22 -7.70 -12.86
CA TRP A 175 24.15 -8.39 -13.60
C TRP A 175 22.75 -7.92 -13.15
N GLN A 176 22.53 -7.80 -11.84
CA GLN A 176 21.27 -7.28 -11.29
C GLN A 176 21.00 -5.85 -11.73
N ARG A 177 22.02 -4.97 -11.74
CA ARG A 177 21.87 -3.57 -12.22
C ARG A 177 21.47 -3.52 -13.70
N LEU A 178 22.12 -4.32 -14.54
CA LEU A 178 21.80 -4.40 -15.96
C LEU A 178 20.37 -4.89 -16.19
N ARG A 179 19.97 -5.98 -15.53
CA ARG A 179 18.62 -6.55 -15.65
C ARG A 179 17.56 -5.61 -15.10
N ALA A 180 17.78 -5.02 -13.92
CA ALA A 180 16.88 -4.04 -13.32
C ALA A 180 16.73 -2.82 -14.23
N GLY A 181 17.84 -2.29 -14.77
CA GLY A 181 17.84 -1.17 -15.72
C GLY A 181 17.06 -1.47 -16.99
N ARG A 182 17.23 -2.67 -17.58
CA ARG A 182 16.42 -3.11 -18.73
C ARG A 182 14.93 -3.19 -18.39
N GLN A 183 14.57 -3.75 -17.24
CA GLN A 183 13.18 -3.82 -16.79
C GLN A 183 12.56 -2.43 -16.57
N VAL A 184 13.30 -1.50 -15.94
CA VAL A 184 12.82 -0.11 -15.76
C VAL A 184 12.64 0.58 -17.12
N LYS A 185 13.61 0.42 -18.04
CA LYS A 185 13.50 1.00 -19.38
C LYS A 185 12.31 0.45 -20.16
N LYS A 186 12.06 -0.86 -20.08
CA LYS A 186 10.90 -1.50 -20.72
C LYS A 186 9.59 -0.96 -20.14
N LEU A 187 9.46 -0.95 -18.80
CA LEU A 187 8.29 -0.41 -18.11
C LEU A 187 8.04 1.06 -18.50
N ARG A 188 9.07 1.92 -18.43
CA ARG A 188 8.95 3.33 -18.80
C ARG A 188 8.48 3.50 -20.24
N ARG A 189 9.01 2.71 -21.19
CA ARG A 189 8.60 2.77 -22.60
C ARG A 189 7.16 2.32 -22.79
N GLU A 190 6.73 1.25 -22.15
CA GLU A 190 5.34 0.76 -22.24
C GLU A 190 4.36 1.77 -21.65
N VAL A 191 4.66 2.28 -20.46
CA VAL A 191 3.81 3.25 -19.77
C VAL A 191 3.75 4.57 -20.55
N THR A 192 4.88 5.11 -21.01
CA THR A 192 4.90 6.36 -21.80
C THR A 192 4.16 6.23 -23.13
N ARG A 193 4.28 5.08 -23.82
CA ARG A 193 3.50 4.81 -25.04
C ARG A 193 2.01 4.77 -24.76
N ARG A 194 1.59 4.10 -23.68
CA ARG A 194 0.17 4.02 -23.32
C ARG A 194 -0.38 5.38 -22.86
N LEU A 195 0.41 6.15 -22.10
CA LEU A 195 0.05 7.53 -21.73
C LEU A 195 -0.14 8.41 -22.97
N ALA A 196 0.77 8.37 -23.93
CA ALA A 196 0.62 9.12 -25.17
C ALA A 196 -0.59 8.67 -26.00
N ALA A 197 -0.96 7.38 -25.98
CA ALA A 197 -2.18 6.89 -26.61
C ALA A 197 -3.44 7.42 -25.90
N ILE A 198 -3.45 7.38 -24.56
CA ILE A 198 -4.55 7.93 -23.74
C ILE A 198 -4.70 9.43 -23.99
N GLU A 199 -3.61 10.18 -24.02
CA GLU A 199 -3.66 11.62 -24.31
C GLU A 199 -4.29 11.90 -25.68
N ARG A 200 -3.95 11.13 -26.71
CA ARG A 200 -4.61 11.24 -28.03
C ARG A 200 -6.10 10.90 -27.97
N GLU A 201 -6.47 9.81 -27.31
CA GLU A 201 -7.87 9.40 -27.13
C GLU A 201 -8.68 10.46 -26.36
N MET A 202 -8.08 11.07 -25.31
CA MET A 202 -8.69 12.17 -24.57
C MET A 202 -8.85 13.42 -25.45
N THR A 203 -7.84 13.82 -26.23
CA THR A 203 -7.95 14.96 -27.15
C THR A 203 -9.00 14.75 -28.23
N ALA A 204 -9.20 13.52 -28.71
CA ALA A 204 -10.26 13.20 -29.66
C ALA A 204 -11.64 13.38 -29.02
N ILE A 205 -11.84 12.90 -27.78
CA ILE A 205 -13.07 13.11 -27.02
C ILE A 205 -13.30 14.60 -26.69
N GLU A 206 -12.24 15.38 -26.48
CA GLU A 206 -12.33 16.83 -26.26
C GLU A 206 -12.70 17.60 -27.53
N GLN A 207 -12.28 17.13 -28.70
CA GLN A 207 -12.69 17.69 -30.00
C GLN A 207 -14.13 17.31 -30.34
N GLU A 208 -14.61 16.15 -29.89
CA GLU A 208 -16.00 15.76 -30.02
C GLU A 208 -16.91 16.73 -29.24
N ARG A 209 -17.85 17.35 -29.97
CA ARG A 209 -18.90 18.23 -29.42
C ARG A 209 -18.38 19.34 -28.51
N GLY A 210 -17.29 19.99 -28.91
CA GLY A 210 -16.75 21.17 -28.21
C GLY A 210 -16.25 20.87 -26.79
N GLY A 211 -15.95 19.61 -26.48
CA GLY A 211 -15.38 19.20 -25.21
C GLY A 211 -16.38 19.09 -24.06
N LEU A 212 -17.67 18.94 -24.35
CA LEU A 212 -18.71 18.81 -23.33
C LEU A 212 -18.43 17.68 -22.32
N ALA A 213 -17.90 16.54 -22.78
CA ALA A 213 -17.55 15.43 -21.89
C ALA A 213 -16.41 15.80 -20.92
N ALA A 214 -15.39 16.50 -21.39
CA ALA A 214 -14.27 16.95 -20.56
C ALA A 214 -14.68 18.06 -19.59
N ARG A 215 -15.55 18.98 -20.01
CA ARG A 215 -16.12 20.03 -19.15
C ARG A 215 -16.99 19.42 -18.05
N LEU A 216 -17.89 18.49 -18.39
CA LEU A 216 -18.69 17.73 -17.43
C LEU A 216 -17.81 17.04 -16.37
N PHE A 217 -16.73 16.41 -16.83
CA PHE A 217 -15.79 15.74 -15.94
C PHE A 217 -15.04 16.73 -15.04
N GLY A 218 -14.56 17.85 -15.60
CA GLY A 218 -13.86 18.88 -14.84
C GLY A 218 -14.73 19.58 -13.80
N LEU A 219 -16.03 19.70 -14.08
CA LEU A 219 -17.02 20.25 -13.15
C LEU A 219 -17.53 19.22 -12.12
N ASN A 220 -17.07 17.96 -12.16
CA ASN A 220 -17.54 16.86 -11.29
C ASN A 220 -19.06 16.65 -11.28
N ILE A 221 -19.77 17.01 -12.36
CA ILE A 221 -21.23 16.86 -12.44
C ILE A 221 -21.60 15.41 -12.77
N ASP A 222 -22.52 14.81 -12.00
CA ASP A 222 -23.04 13.49 -12.35
C ASP A 222 -23.99 13.59 -13.56
N TYR A 223 -23.54 13.04 -14.69
CA TYR A 223 -24.33 13.07 -15.92
C TYR A 223 -25.68 12.32 -15.79
N VAL A 224 -25.80 11.36 -14.87
CA VAL A 224 -27.07 10.65 -14.62
C VAL A 224 -28.10 11.56 -13.96
N THR A 225 -27.69 12.40 -13.00
CA THR A 225 -28.59 13.36 -12.35
C THR A 225 -29.07 14.42 -13.33
N VAL A 226 -28.19 14.88 -14.22
CA VAL A 226 -28.54 15.82 -15.31
C VAL A 226 -29.59 15.21 -16.25
N LEU A 227 -29.43 13.93 -16.63
CA LEU A 227 -30.42 13.25 -17.46
C LEU A 227 -31.78 13.08 -16.76
N ALA A 228 -31.78 12.80 -15.46
CA ALA A 228 -33.00 12.71 -14.67
C ALA A 228 -33.74 14.06 -14.61
N ALA A 229 -33.01 15.15 -14.32
CA ALA A 229 -33.56 16.51 -14.31
C ALA A 229 -34.19 16.89 -15.67
N ARG A 230 -33.55 16.49 -16.77
CA ARG A 230 -34.10 16.70 -18.11
C ARG A 230 -35.37 15.89 -18.37
N GLN A 231 -35.42 14.62 -17.96
CA GLN A 231 -36.65 13.83 -18.13
C GLN A 231 -37.82 14.42 -17.34
N GLU A 232 -37.56 14.96 -16.14
CA GLU A 232 -38.57 15.69 -15.39
C GLU A 232 -39.01 16.98 -16.07
N TYR A 233 -38.06 17.69 -16.69
CA TYR A 233 -38.32 18.88 -17.49
C TYR A 233 -39.21 18.55 -18.70
N GLU A 234 -38.90 17.52 -19.48
CA GLU A 234 -39.70 17.06 -20.62
C GLU A 234 -41.12 16.63 -20.19
N LYS A 235 -41.24 15.92 -19.05
CA LYS A 235 -42.54 15.56 -18.46
C LYS A 235 -43.34 16.80 -18.02
N ALA A 236 -42.69 17.80 -17.45
CA ALA A 236 -43.34 19.04 -17.03
C ALA A 236 -43.78 19.89 -18.24
N LEU A 237 -42.97 19.93 -19.30
CA LEU A 237 -43.33 20.57 -20.57
C LEU A 237 -44.55 19.89 -21.22
N GLY A 238 -44.60 18.55 -21.22
CA GLY A 238 -45.73 17.80 -21.78
C GLY A 238 -47.06 18.02 -21.03
N ARG A 239 -47.01 18.50 -19.78
CA ARG A 239 -48.20 18.85 -18.97
C ARG A 239 -48.71 20.27 -19.22
N LEU A 240 -47.93 21.13 -19.89
CA LEU A 240 -48.34 22.49 -20.21
C LEU A 240 -49.20 22.54 -21.49
N SER A 241 -50.03 23.59 -21.61
CA SER A 241 -50.76 23.87 -22.85
C SER A 241 -49.80 24.25 -23.98
N LYS A 242 -50.13 23.93 -25.24
CA LYS A 242 -49.26 24.17 -26.42
C LYS A 242 -48.68 25.60 -26.48
N LYS A 243 -49.51 26.62 -26.22
CA LYS A 243 -49.08 28.04 -26.15
C LYS A 243 -48.12 28.35 -24.99
N ALA A 244 -48.31 27.72 -23.84
CA ALA A 244 -47.42 27.88 -22.69
C ALA A 244 -46.10 27.11 -22.87
N ALA A 245 -46.16 25.96 -23.53
CA ALA A 245 -45.02 25.15 -23.89
C ALA A 245 -44.17 25.79 -25.00
N GLU A 246 -44.71 26.68 -25.84
CA GLU A 246 -43.96 27.43 -26.86
C GLU A 246 -43.34 28.73 -26.33
N SER A 247 -43.76 29.21 -25.16
CA SER A 247 -43.24 30.45 -24.57
C SER A 247 -41.82 30.26 -24.00
N PRO A 248 -40.82 31.02 -24.50
CA PRO A 248 -39.43 30.87 -24.05
C PRO A 248 -39.24 31.21 -22.56
N ALA A 249 -39.97 32.19 -22.04
CA ALA A 249 -39.92 32.57 -20.62
C ALA A 249 -40.39 31.43 -19.69
N LYS A 250 -41.44 30.69 -20.08
CA LYS A 250 -41.94 29.56 -19.29
C LYS A 250 -41.02 28.35 -19.37
N ARG A 251 -40.37 28.13 -20.52
CA ARG A 251 -39.36 27.08 -20.69
C ARG A 251 -38.13 27.34 -19.82
N LEU A 252 -37.67 28.58 -19.75
CA LEU A 252 -36.52 28.97 -18.94
C LEU A 252 -36.82 28.84 -17.44
N ALA A 253 -37.97 29.34 -16.98
CA ALA A 253 -38.37 29.20 -15.57
C ALA A 253 -38.51 27.74 -15.12
N LEU A 254 -39.01 26.86 -16.00
CA LEU A 254 -39.07 25.42 -15.71
C LEU A 254 -37.68 24.77 -15.67
N TYR A 255 -36.78 25.17 -16.57
CA TYR A 255 -35.40 24.69 -16.59
C TYR A 255 -34.69 25.09 -15.30
N GLU A 256 -34.81 26.35 -14.90
CA GLU A 256 -34.15 26.88 -13.71
C GLU A 256 -34.59 26.13 -12.46
N LYS A 257 -35.90 25.91 -12.31
CA LYS A 257 -36.48 25.16 -11.19
C LYS A 257 -36.03 23.70 -11.14
N LYS A 258 -35.75 23.09 -12.29
CA LYS A 258 -35.35 21.67 -12.37
C LYS A 258 -33.85 21.44 -12.27
N THR A 259 -33.05 22.47 -12.51
CA THR A 259 -31.59 22.41 -12.42
C THR A 259 -31.04 23.08 -11.15
N GLU A 260 -31.89 23.71 -10.35
CA GLU A 260 -31.55 24.38 -9.08
C GLU A 260 -30.71 23.50 -8.15
N ALA A 261 -31.17 22.28 -7.84
CA ALA A 261 -30.45 21.36 -6.96
C ALA A 261 -29.06 20.98 -7.48
N ILE A 262 -28.88 20.86 -8.81
CA ILE A 262 -27.58 20.54 -9.43
C ILE A 262 -26.63 21.74 -9.32
N ARG A 263 -27.17 22.97 -9.44
CA ARG A 263 -26.40 24.21 -9.31
C ARG A 263 -25.98 24.46 -7.87
N GLU A 264 -26.86 24.25 -6.92
CA GLU A 264 -26.57 24.35 -5.48
C GLU A 264 -25.49 23.33 -5.06
N GLU A 265 -25.67 22.05 -5.42
CA GLU A 265 -24.69 21.00 -5.12
C GLU A 265 -23.30 21.33 -5.69
N TYR A 266 -23.23 21.83 -6.93
CA TYR A 266 -21.96 22.24 -7.50
C TYR A 266 -21.36 23.42 -6.75
N LEU A 267 -22.13 24.48 -6.47
CA LEU A 267 -21.63 25.68 -5.77
C LEU A 267 -21.06 25.36 -4.38
N ASP A 268 -21.65 24.42 -3.66
CA ASP A 268 -21.16 23.95 -2.37
C ASP A 268 -19.82 23.20 -2.48
N THR A 269 -19.55 22.58 -3.64
CA THR A 269 -18.32 21.80 -3.88
C THR A 269 -17.16 22.61 -4.47
N VAL A 270 -17.39 23.83 -4.97
CA VAL A 270 -16.32 24.66 -5.54
C VAL A 270 -15.47 25.29 -4.43
N PRO A 271 -14.18 24.92 -4.30
CA PRO A 271 -13.31 25.56 -3.34
C PRO A 271 -12.96 26.99 -3.79
N GLY A 272 -13.07 27.95 -2.88
CA GLY A 272 -12.56 29.31 -3.09
C GLY A 272 -13.54 30.31 -3.72
N VAL A 273 -14.85 30.05 -3.67
CA VAL A 273 -15.85 31.08 -3.98
C VAL A 273 -15.92 32.08 -2.83
N ALA A 274 -15.01 33.07 -2.81
CA ALA A 274 -14.98 34.09 -1.77
C ALA A 274 -15.83 35.30 -2.13
N ASN A 275 -16.02 35.55 -3.44
CA ASN A 275 -16.69 36.72 -3.96
C ASN A 275 -17.92 36.38 -4.80
N LEU A 276 -18.92 37.27 -4.80
CA LEU A 276 -20.17 37.12 -5.55
C LEU A 276 -19.93 37.08 -7.07
N SER A 277 -18.86 37.70 -7.58
CA SER A 277 -18.45 37.63 -8.98
C SER A 277 -17.92 36.25 -9.39
N GLU A 278 -17.20 35.57 -8.50
CA GLU A 278 -16.70 34.21 -8.70
C GLU A 278 -17.87 33.21 -8.68
N ALA A 279 -18.82 33.40 -7.77
CA ALA A 279 -20.06 32.62 -7.72
C ALA A 279 -20.86 32.77 -9.03
N GLN A 280 -21.06 34.00 -9.51
CA GLN A 280 -21.75 34.25 -10.78
C GLN A 280 -21.04 33.63 -11.99
N ARG A 281 -19.70 33.59 -11.98
CA ARG A 281 -18.93 32.95 -13.04
C ARG A 281 -19.10 31.44 -13.01
N ALA A 282 -19.03 30.83 -11.81
CA ALA A 282 -19.27 29.41 -11.60
C ALA A 282 -20.68 28.99 -12.07
N VAL A 283 -21.72 29.75 -11.71
CA VAL A 283 -23.10 29.51 -12.17
C VAL A 283 -23.20 29.55 -13.69
N LYS A 284 -22.61 30.57 -14.34
CA LYS A 284 -22.61 30.69 -15.81
C LYS A 284 -21.91 29.51 -16.50
N GLU A 285 -20.81 29.03 -15.93
CA GLU A 285 -20.07 27.90 -16.48
C GLU A 285 -20.90 26.60 -16.39
N ILE A 286 -21.56 26.33 -15.26
CA ILE A 286 -22.48 25.18 -15.13
C ILE A 286 -23.66 25.32 -16.08
N ASP A 287 -24.33 26.46 -16.08
CA ASP A 287 -25.52 26.70 -16.91
C ASP A 287 -25.18 26.54 -18.40
N SER A 288 -23.99 26.97 -18.83
CA SER A 288 -23.53 26.75 -20.20
C SER A 288 -23.41 25.26 -20.58
N VAL A 289 -23.00 24.41 -19.64
CA VAL A 289 -22.86 22.96 -19.85
C VAL A 289 -24.21 22.26 -19.76
N LEU A 290 -25.04 22.62 -18.79
CA LEU A 290 -26.38 22.07 -18.61
C LEU A 290 -27.29 22.41 -19.80
N LEU A 291 -27.34 23.67 -20.24
CA LEU A 291 -28.11 24.05 -21.43
C LEU A 291 -27.65 23.29 -22.67
N ALA A 292 -26.33 23.19 -22.88
CA ALA A 292 -25.78 22.43 -23.99
C ALA A 292 -26.16 20.94 -23.96
N ILE A 293 -26.43 20.35 -22.80
CA ILE A 293 -26.91 18.97 -22.65
C ILE A 293 -28.43 18.87 -22.85
N PHE A 294 -29.18 19.87 -22.38
CA PHE A 294 -30.63 19.95 -22.54
C PHE A 294 -31.04 20.10 -24.01
N ASP A 295 -30.21 20.77 -24.81
CA ASP A 295 -30.43 20.95 -26.25
C ASP A 295 -30.07 19.72 -27.10
N LEU A 296 -29.41 18.69 -26.54
CA LEU A 296 -29.00 17.50 -27.32
C LEU A 296 -30.17 16.59 -27.68
N ASP A 297 -30.10 15.94 -28.82
CA ASP A 297 -31.05 14.87 -29.20
C ASP A 297 -30.83 13.58 -28.38
N ALA A 298 -31.78 12.63 -28.47
CA ALA A 298 -31.66 11.34 -27.78
C ALA A 298 -30.43 10.53 -28.21
N THR A 299 -30.14 10.49 -29.52
CA THR A 299 -28.93 9.84 -30.08
C THR A 299 -27.67 10.52 -29.57
N ALA A 300 -27.65 11.86 -29.59
CA ALA A 300 -26.53 12.64 -29.12
C ALA A 300 -26.27 12.44 -27.62
N ARG A 301 -27.30 12.37 -26.77
CA ARG A 301 -27.12 12.06 -25.34
C ARG A 301 -26.46 10.69 -25.11
N ASN A 302 -26.88 9.67 -25.84
CA ASN A 302 -26.29 8.32 -25.70
C ASN A 302 -24.81 8.31 -26.09
N GLU A 303 -24.45 9.02 -27.16
CA GLU A 303 -23.05 9.19 -27.56
C GLU A 303 -22.25 9.97 -26.51
N LEU A 304 -22.80 11.05 -25.95
CA LEU A 304 -22.16 11.83 -24.88
C LEU A 304 -21.96 10.98 -23.62
N MET A 305 -22.94 10.16 -23.22
CA MET A 305 -22.80 9.19 -22.13
C MET A 305 -21.62 8.25 -22.38
N SER A 306 -21.51 7.73 -23.61
CA SER A 306 -20.45 6.80 -23.98
C SER A 306 -19.07 7.48 -23.94
N ALA A 307 -18.96 8.71 -24.46
CA ALA A 307 -17.74 9.51 -24.45
C ALA A 307 -17.33 9.89 -23.02
N PHE A 308 -18.28 10.30 -22.18
CA PHE A 308 -18.04 10.61 -20.76
C PHE A 308 -17.54 9.39 -19.97
N LYS A 309 -18.16 8.22 -20.16
CA LYS A 309 -17.70 6.97 -19.55
C LYS A 309 -16.27 6.62 -19.98
N ARG A 310 -15.97 6.72 -21.27
CA ARG A 310 -14.62 6.50 -21.82
C ARG A 310 -13.62 7.48 -21.21
N TYR A 311 -13.95 8.77 -21.17
CA TYR A 311 -13.09 9.81 -20.59
C TYR A 311 -12.78 9.52 -19.11
N ARG A 312 -13.78 9.15 -18.31
CA ARG A 312 -13.57 8.75 -16.90
C ARG A 312 -12.66 7.53 -16.76
N THR A 313 -12.82 6.51 -17.60
CA THR A 313 -11.95 5.33 -17.59
C THR A 313 -10.51 5.66 -17.99
N LEU A 314 -10.34 6.52 -18.99
CA LEU A 314 -9.03 6.97 -19.46
C LEU A 314 -8.29 7.81 -18.42
N THR A 315 -9.00 8.70 -17.72
CA THR A 315 -8.42 9.48 -16.60
C THR A 315 -7.93 8.56 -15.48
N ARG A 316 -8.74 7.57 -15.08
CA ARG A 316 -8.32 6.57 -14.08
C ARG A 316 -7.11 5.76 -14.52
N GLU A 317 -7.09 5.32 -15.78
CA GLU A 317 -5.96 4.58 -16.34
C GLU A 317 -4.69 5.45 -16.37
N ARG A 318 -4.80 6.71 -16.81
CA ARG A 318 -3.71 7.68 -16.82
C ARG A 318 -3.11 7.86 -15.43
N ASP A 319 -3.94 8.04 -14.42
CA ASP A 319 -3.48 8.27 -13.05
C ASP A 319 -2.80 7.01 -12.48
N MET A 320 -3.34 5.81 -12.74
CA MET A 320 -2.67 4.55 -12.40
C MET A 320 -1.32 4.37 -13.12
N LEU A 321 -1.25 4.73 -14.40
CA LEU A 321 -0.02 4.65 -15.19
C LEU A 321 1.04 5.64 -14.69
N ARG A 322 0.63 6.85 -14.29
CA ARG A 322 1.52 7.83 -13.65
C ARG A 322 2.07 7.29 -12.33
N ALA A 323 1.22 6.72 -11.49
CA ALA A 323 1.64 6.09 -10.22
C ALA A 323 2.68 4.96 -10.43
N LYS A 324 2.63 4.24 -11.56
CA LYS A 324 3.65 3.22 -11.89
C LYS A 324 5.05 3.79 -12.13
N LEU A 325 5.15 5.08 -12.48
CA LEU A 325 6.41 5.77 -12.76
C LEU A 325 6.97 6.53 -11.55
N GLU A 326 6.17 6.72 -10.51
CA GLU A 326 6.61 7.32 -9.25
C GLU A 326 7.61 6.42 -8.52
N VAL A 327 8.64 7.03 -7.92
CA VAL A 327 9.75 6.33 -7.24
C VAL A 327 9.64 6.49 -5.74
#